data_AF-A0A7X8CIT7-F1
#
_entry.id   AF-A0A7X8CIT7-F1
#
_cell.length_a   1.000
_cell.length_b   1.000
_cell.length_c   1.000
_cell.angle_alpha   90.00
_cell.angle_beta   90.00
_cell.angle_gamma   90.00
#
_symmetry.space_group_name_H-M   'P 1'
#
loop_
_entity.id
_entity.type
_entity.pdbx_description
1 polymer ?
#
loop_
_entity_poly.entity_id
_entity_poly.type
_entity_poly.pdbx_seq_one_letter_code
_entity_poly.pdbx_strand_id
1 'polypeptide(L)'
;MAFESILFQKFEDGLNRDREEQPDFFPDLNLDQVVKTITVTRQEEYNLKPFFHIHLHDVDAIKYRQEIMRDLENQVLFESIKTFSQKMHSIRVGQELIEKLYYKQNKQGWFLKIVAIYCDAVSALNDAFQSFHFQSRGFLDFRDYLSEYIHSEPFMTLDKETKTLINDLSTVQYCIHIDGSRVKVRRYESEIDYSTEVEKTFEKFKQGAVKDYKIQYRTDVGMNHVEAQILDLVAKLFPEIFHHLDQYCTDNTQFLDEKIKRFERE
;
A
#
# COMPACT_ATOMS: atom_id res chain seq x y z
N MET A 1 4.22 24.17 14.17
CA MET A 1 3.27 23.61 15.17
C MET A 1 3.17 22.13 14.89
N ALA A 2 2.60 21.29 15.76
CA ALA A 2 2.39 19.89 15.36
C ALA A 2 1.37 19.85 14.21
N PHE A 3 1.72 19.21 13.09
CA PHE A 3 0.82 19.05 11.94
C PHE A 3 -0.46 18.31 12.35
N GLU A 4 -1.62 18.83 11.99
CA GLU A 4 -2.91 18.17 12.26
C GLU A 4 -3.71 17.84 11.00
N SER A 5 -3.75 18.71 10.00
CA SER A 5 -4.51 18.50 8.77
C SER A 5 -3.99 19.38 7.64
N ILE A 6 -4.08 18.87 6.40
CA ILE A 6 -3.66 19.64 5.22
C ILE A 6 -4.76 20.62 4.78
N LEU A 7 -6.03 20.35 5.11
CA LEU A 7 -7.15 21.25 4.81
C LEU A 7 -7.57 22.17 5.96
N PHE A 8 -7.12 21.89 7.20
CA PHE A 8 -7.51 22.64 8.40
C PHE A 8 -6.31 22.92 9.30
N GLN A 9 -6.01 24.20 9.51
CA GLN A 9 -4.94 24.60 10.43
C GLN A 9 -5.35 24.40 11.90
N LYS A 10 -6.62 24.64 12.23
CA LYS A 10 -7.17 24.44 13.58
C LYS A 10 -8.02 23.17 13.57
N PHE A 11 -7.83 22.32 14.58
CA PHE A 11 -8.60 21.09 14.75
C PHE A 11 -10.12 21.36 14.82
N GLU A 12 -10.51 22.49 15.42
CA GLU A 12 -11.90 22.89 15.60
C GLU A 12 -12.66 23.09 14.28
N ASP A 13 -11.97 23.61 13.25
CA ASP A 13 -12.55 23.85 11.93
C ASP A 13 -12.89 22.54 11.20
N GLY A 14 -12.31 21.40 11.64
CA GLY A 14 -12.52 20.07 11.08
C GLY A 14 -13.41 19.14 11.92
N LEU A 15 -13.92 19.58 13.08
CA LEU A 15 -14.63 18.73 14.06
C LEU A 15 -15.91 18.06 13.51
N ASN A 16 -16.57 18.68 12.53
CA ASN A 16 -17.81 18.17 11.91
C ASN A 16 -17.65 17.82 10.43
N ARG A 17 -16.42 17.64 9.96
CA ARG A 17 -16.11 17.45 8.52
C ARG A 17 -16.77 16.25 7.85
N ASP A 18 -17.37 15.33 8.59
CA ASP A 18 -18.06 14.15 8.06
C ASP A 18 -19.59 14.29 8.02
N ARG A 19 -20.13 15.40 8.55
CA ARG A 19 -21.58 15.59 8.79
C ARG A 19 -22.15 16.83 8.12
N GLU A 20 -21.36 17.54 7.32
CA GLU A 20 -21.80 18.78 6.70
C GLU A 20 -22.79 18.51 5.56
N GLU A 21 -24.03 18.97 5.75
CA GLU A 21 -25.09 18.86 4.75
C GLU A 21 -24.83 19.79 3.57
N GLN A 22 -25.35 19.41 2.40
CA GLN A 22 -25.21 20.23 1.21
C GLN A 22 -25.96 21.57 1.40
N PRO A 23 -25.32 22.73 1.15
CA PRO A 23 -26.00 24.02 1.24
C PRO A 23 -27.12 24.17 0.21
N ASP A 24 -28.19 24.86 0.59
CA ASP A 24 -29.41 25.02 -0.22
C ASP A 24 -29.17 25.70 -1.57
N PHE A 25 -28.12 26.52 -1.69
CA PHE A 25 -27.80 27.24 -2.93
C PHE A 25 -26.96 26.42 -3.93
N PHE A 26 -26.49 25.22 -3.57
CA PHE A 26 -25.69 24.39 -4.47
C PHE A 26 -26.44 23.98 -5.75
N PRO A 27 -27.70 23.53 -5.68
CA PRO A 27 -28.51 23.23 -6.86
C PRO A 27 -28.69 24.45 -7.77
N ASP A 28 -28.90 25.64 -7.18
CA ASP A 28 -29.11 26.88 -7.94
C ASP A 28 -27.84 27.28 -8.74
N LEU A 29 -26.66 27.03 -8.16
CA LEU A 29 -25.37 27.30 -8.79
C LEU A 29 -24.82 26.10 -9.59
N ASN A 30 -25.57 24.99 -9.68
CA ASN A 30 -25.14 23.70 -10.23
C ASN A 30 -23.83 23.16 -9.61
N LEU A 31 -23.50 23.56 -8.38
CA LEU A 31 -22.30 23.10 -7.66
C LEU A 31 -22.45 21.65 -7.18
N ASP A 32 -23.68 21.21 -6.93
CA ASP A 32 -24.01 19.82 -6.61
C ASP A 32 -23.55 18.86 -7.72
N GLN A 33 -23.71 19.26 -8.99
CA GLN A 33 -23.28 18.48 -10.15
C GLN A 33 -21.75 18.43 -10.27
N VAL A 34 -21.08 19.55 -9.99
CA VAL A 34 -19.60 19.61 -9.98
C VAL A 34 -19.06 18.70 -8.91
N VAL A 35 -19.54 18.84 -7.66
CA VAL A 35 -19.11 18.02 -6.53
C VAL A 35 -19.39 16.55 -6.78
N LYS A 36 -20.57 16.21 -7.32
CA LYS A 36 -20.90 14.82 -7.69
C LYS A 36 -19.91 14.28 -8.73
N THR A 37 -19.59 15.05 -9.76
CA THR A 37 -18.70 14.63 -10.84
C THR A 37 -17.27 14.39 -10.35
N ILE A 38 -16.71 15.32 -9.56
CA ILE A 38 -15.30 15.22 -9.12
C ILE A 38 -15.09 14.18 -8.02
N THR A 39 -16.14 13.84 -7.25
CA THR A 39 -16.04 12.86 -6.16
C THR A 39 -16.39 11.43 -6.58
N VAL A 40 -17.02 11.23 -7.75
CA VAL A 40 -17.64 9.95 -8.14
C VAL A 40 -16.73 8.73 -8.00
N THR A 41 -15.45 8.86 -8.36
CA THR A 41 -14.51 7.73 -8.40
C THR A 41 -14.08 7.24 -7.02
N ARG A 42 -14.19 8.09 -5.99
CA ARG A 42 -13.63 7.85 -4.66
C ARG A 42 -14.61 8.12 -3.52
N GLN A 43 -15.88 8.39 -3.84
CA GLN A 43 -16.87 8.79 -2.85
C GLN A 43 -17.22 7.67 -1.88
N GLU A 44 -17.37 6.43 -2.35
CA GLU A 44 -17.67 5.27 -1.50
C GLU A 44 -16.52 4.97 -0.54
N GLU A 45 -15.28 5.21 -0.98
CA GLU A 45 -14.07 4.93 -0.21
C GLU A 45 -13.75 6.01 0.83
N TYR A 46 -13.96 7.29 0.48
CA TYR A 46 -13.43 8.42 1.25
C TYR A 46 -14.48 9.40 1.77
N ASN A 47 -15.74 9.28 1.35
CA ASN A 47 -16.80 10.23 1.66
C ASN A 47 -16.31 11.69 1.53
N LEU A 48 -16.01 12.12 0.29
CA LEU A 48 -15.35 13.39 -0.01
C LEU A 48 -16.30 14.59 -0.04
N LYS A 49 -17.57 14.38 -0.39
CA LYS A 49 -18.59 15.45 -0.49
C LYS A 49 -18.62 16.44 0.68
N PRO A 50 -18.56 16.00 1.95
CA PRO A 50 -18.56 16.92 3.08
C PRO A 50 -17.45 18.00 3.02
N PHE A 51 -16.25 17.71 2.51
CA PHE A 51 -15.18 18.72 2.38
C PHE A 51 -15.58 19.90 1.49
N PHE A 52 -16.42 19.66 0.49
CA PHE A 52 -16.92 20.69 -0.42
C PHE A 52 -18.11 21.47 0.15
N HIS A 53 -18.77 20.95 1.18
CA HIS A 53 -19.90 21.60 1.84
C HIS A 53 -19.46 22.48 3.02
N ILE A 54 -18.24 22.28 3.53
CA ILE A 54 -17.71 23.04 4.67
C ILE A 54 -17.42 24.48 4.27
N HIS A 55 -18.14 25.40 4.91
CA HIS A 55 -17.94 26.84 4.78
C HIS A 55 -16.96 27.32 5.84
N LEU A 56 -15.82 27.86 5.40
CA LEU A 56 -14.90 28.53 6.31
C LEU A 56 -15.31 29.99 6.48
N HIS A 57 -15.41 30.44 7.73
CA HIS A 57 -15.75 31.83 8.06
C HIS A 57 -14.53 32.67 8.47
N ASP A 58 -13.37 32.02 8.67
CA ASP A 58 -12.10 32.67 8.99
C ASP A 58 -11.28 32.89 7.71
N VAL A 59 -10.87 34.14 7.48
CA VAL A 59 -10.05 34.52 6.32
C VAL A 59 -8.69 33.83 6.35
N ASP A 60 -8.11 33.61 7.53
CA ASP A 60 -6.81 32.92 7.61
C ASP A 60 -6.95 31.43 7.25
N ALA A 61 -8.03 30.77 7.66
CA ALA A 61 -8.32 29.38 7.28
C ALA A 61 -8.56 29.23 5.76
N ILE A 62 -9.23 30.21 5.13
CA ILE A 62 -9.38 30.24 3.67
C ILE A 62 -8.02 30.40 2.99
N LYS A 63 -7.17 31.32 3.47
CA LYS A 63 -5.82 31.52 2.92
C LYS A 63 -4.95 30.28 3.10
N TYR A 64 -5.03 29.60 4.24
CA TYR A 64 -4.34 28.34 4.48
C TYR A 64 -4.64 27.31 3.38
N ARG A 65 -5.92 27.06 3.07
CA ARG A 65 -6.27 26.15 1.95
C ARG A 65 -5.78 26.65 0.59
N GLN A 66 -5.87 27.95 0.33
CA GLN A 66 -5.39 28.53 -0.93
C GLN A 66 -3.87 28.40 -1.10
N GLU A 67 -3.10 28.52 -0.01
CA GLU A 67 -1.65 28.29 -0.03
C GLU A 67 -1.32 26.85 -0.47
N ILE A 68 -2.03 25.85 0.07
CA ILE A 68 -1.88 24.45 -0.32
C ILE A 68 -2.18 24.25 -1.80
N MET A 69 -3.29 24.80 -2.28
CA MET A 69 -3.68 24.66 -3.69
C MET A 69 -2.68 25.32 -4.64
N ARG A 70 -2.03 26.43 -4.23
CA ARG A 70 -0.94 27.06 -5.01
C ARG A 70 0.30 26.20 -5.09
N ASP A 71 0.71 25.57 -3.98
CA ASP A 71 1.84 24.64 -4.01
C ASP A 71 1.53 23.44 -4.93
N LEU A 72 0.28 22.94 -4.92
CA LEU A 72 -0.20 21.86 -5.79
C LEU A 72 -0.25 22.21 -7.29
N GLU A 73 -0.15 23.48 -7.68
CA GLU A 73 0.03 23.86 -9.10
C GLU A 73 1.38 23.37 -9.65
N ASN A 74 2.34 23.01 -8.79
CA ASN A 74 3.56 22.36 -9.21
C ASN A 74 3.29 20.91 -9.65
N GLN A 75 3.43 20.65 -10.96
CA GLN A 75 3.14 19.35 -11.55
C GLN A 75 3.95 18.19 -10.95
N VAL A 76 5.21 18.43 -10.56
CA VAL A 76 6.06 17.37 -10.00
C VAL A 76 5.56 16.98 -8.60
N LEU A 77 5.22 17.97 -7.77
CA LEU A 77 4.61 17.74 -6.46
C LEU A 77 3.28 16.99 -6.61
N PHE A 78 2.43 17.45 -7.54
CA PHE A 78 1.13 16.84 -7.78
C PHE A 78 1.24 15.35 -8.16
N GLU A 79 2.15 14.99 -9.08
CA GLU A 79 2.36 13.58 -9.44
C GLU A 79 2.96 12.74 -8.31
N SER A 80 3.82 13.33 -7.45
CA SER A 80 4.33 12.65 -6.25
C SER A 80 3.20 12.32 -5.27
N ILE A 81 2.32 13.28 -4.98
CA ILE A 81 1.15 13.07 -4.08
C ILE A 81 0.17 12.06 -4.69
N LYS A 82 -0.08 12.15 -5.99
CA LYS A 82 -0.94 11.20 -6.71
C LYS A 82 -0.39 9.78 -6.67
N THR A 83 0.92 9.60 -6.85
CA THR A 83 1.59 8.30 -6.73
C THR A 83 1.46 7.73 -5.32
N PHE A 84 1.67 8.58 -4.30
CA PHE A 84 1.45 8.21 -2.90
C PHE A 84 0.00 7.75 -2.66
N SER A 85 -0.99 8.53 -3.11
CA SER A 85 -2.41 8.19 -2.94
C SER A 85 -2.79 6.88 -3.67
N GLN A 86 -2.21 6.59 -4.84
CA GLN A 86 -2.42 5.30 -5.52
C GLN A 86 -1.89 4.11 -4.72
N LYS A 87 -0.74 4.25 -4.07
CA LYS A 87 -0.19 3.22 -3.18
C LYS A 87 -1.07 3.02 -1.95
N MET A 88 -1.55 4.11 -1.34
CA MET A 88 -2.47 4.07 -0.19
C MET A 88 -3.82 3.43 -0.53
N HIS A 89 -4.38 3.73 -1.70
CA HIS A 89 -5.55 3.03 -2.20
C HIS A 89 -5.29 1.52 -2.38
N SER A 90 -4.13 1.14 -2.91
CA SER A 90 -3.75 -0.28 -3.05
C SER A 90 -3.64 -1.00 -1.70
N ILE A 91 -3.21 -0.30 -0.65
CA ILE A 91 -3.19 -0.82 0.73
C ILE A 91 -4.62 -1.06 1.24
N ARG A 92 -5.53 -0.11 1.04
CA ARG A 92 -6.95 -0.24 1.42
C ARG A 92 -7.61 -1.43 0.74
N VAL A 93 -7.45 -1.56 -0.58
CA VAL A 93 -7.94 -2.72 -1.34
C VAL A 93 -7.33 -4.02 -0.82
N GLY A 94 -6.04 -4.01 -0.46
CA GLY A 94 -5.35 -5.15 0.13
C GLY A 94 -5.90 -5.53 1.53
N GLN A 95 -6.27 -4.56 2.36
CA GLN A 95 -6.91 -4.81 3.66
C GLN A 95 -8.26 -5.49 3.49
N GLU A 96 -9.13 -4.97 2.61
CA GLU A 96 -10.43 -5.60 2.30
C GLU A 96 -10.27 -7.01 1.72
N LEU A 97 -9.22 -7.23 0.93
CA LEU A 97 -8.89 -8.53 0.40
C LEU A 97 -8.51 -9.52 1.51
N ILE A 98 -7.64 -9.13 2.45
CA ILE A 98 -7.19 -9.99 3.56
C ILE A 98 -8.37 -10.51 4.39
N GLU A 99 -9.41 -9.70 4.57
CA GLU A 99 -10.64 -10.10 5.27
C GLU A 99 -11.36 -11.25 4.52
N LYS A 100 -11.39 -11.20 3.19
CA LYS A 100 -12.06 -12.18 2.31
C LYS A 100 -11.27 -13.47 2.11
N LEU A 101 -9.97 -13.48 2.38
CA LEU A 101 -9.13 -14.68 2.24
C LEU A 101 -9.51 -15.75 3.29
N TYR A 102 -9.27 -17.02 2.96
CA TYR A 102 -9.56 -18.15 3.87
C TYR A 102 -8.31 -18.69 4.57
N TYR A 103 -7.18 -18.75 3.87
CA TYR A 103 -5.97 -19.42 4.35
C TYR A 103 -5.05 -18.45 5.12
N LYS A 104 -4.60 -18.88 6.31
CA LYS A 104 -3.80 -18.06 7.24
C LYS A 104 -2.53 -17.51 6.60
N GLN A 105 -1.71 -18.37 6.01
CA GLN A 105 -0.42 -17.99 5.45
C GLN A 105 -0.58 -17.07 4.24
N ASN A 106 -1.66 -17.23 3.47
CA ASN A 106 -2.00 -16.31 2.38
C ASN A 106 -2.35 -14.92 2.93
N LYS A 107 -3.16 -14.84 4.00
CA LYS A 107 -3.44 -13.56 4.69
C LYS A 107 -2.17 -12.87 5.17
N GLN A 108 -1.27 -13.63 5.79
CA GLN A 108 -0.02 -13.11 6.34
C GLN A 108 0.91 -12.59 5.24
N GLY A 109 1.04 -13.30 4.12
CA GLY A 109 1.81 -12.82 2.96
C GLY A 109 1.24 -11.54 2.36
N TRP A 110 -0.09 -11.44 2.23
CA TRP A 110 -0.74 -10.20 1.79
C TRP A 110 -0.57 -9.06 2.78
N PHE A 111 -0.66 -9.35 4.09
CA PHE A 111 -0.41 -8.38 5.14
C PHE A 111 1.00 -7.80 5.04
N LEU A 112 2.03 -8.65 4.96
CA LEU A 112 3.41 -8.22 4.78
C LEU A 112 3.56 -7.34 3.52
N LYS A 113 2.93 -7.74 2.42
CA LYS A 113 2.96 -6.97 1.16
C LYS A 113 2.35 -5.58 1.30
N ILE A 114 1.20 -5.43 1.96
CA ILE A 114 0.58 -4.11 2.13
C ILE A 114 1.41 -3.21 3.06
N VAL A 115 2.03 -3.77 4.11
CA VAL A 115 2.92 -2.98 4.98
C VAL A 115 4.16 -2.52 4.22
N ALA A 116 4.74 -3.38 3.37
CA ALA A 116 5.85 -2.99 2.50
C ALA A 116 5.48 -1.83 1.56
N ILE A 117 4.29 -1.88 0.95
CA ILE A 117 3.78 -0.78 0.11
C ILE A 117 3.66 0.50 0.93
N TYR A 118 3.25 0.42 2.21
CA TYR A 118 3.13 1.57 3.09
C TYR A 118 4.48 2.20 3.42
N CYS A 119 5.45 1.41 3.89
CA CYS A 119 6.80 1.89 4.19
C CYS A 119 7.44 2.54 2.95
N ASP A 120 7.29 1.93 1.77
CA ASP A 120 7.76 2.49 0.50
C ASP A 120 7.01 3.76 0.07
N ALA A 121 5.70 3.86 0.34
CA ALA A 121 4.90 5.03 0.00
C ALA A 121 5.30 6.24 0.84
N VAL A 122 5.40 6.06 2.16
CA VAL A 122 5.76 7.11 3.11
C VAL A 122 7.20 7.57 2.90
N SER A 123 8.15 6.64 2.72
CA SER A 123 9.55 6.97 2.48
C SER A 123 9.73 7.73 1.16
N ALA A 124 9.12 7.25 0.07
CA ALA A 124 9.20 7.93 -1.22
C ALA A 124 8.54 9.32 -1.20
N LEU A 125 7.46 9.49 -0.45
CA LEU A 125 6.82 10.79 -0.27
C LEU A 125 7.75 11.75 0.49
N ASN A 126 8.39 11.28 1.57
CA ASN A 126 9.37 12.09 2.30
C ASN A 126 10.51 12.53 1.38
N ASP A 127 11.10 11.60 0.63
CA ASP A 127 12.22 11.90 -0.28
C ASP A 127 11.83 12.92 -1.33
N ALA A 128 10.62 12.81 -1.90
CA ALA A 128 10.09 13.81 -2.81
C ALA A 128 9.99 15.17 -2.10
N PHE A 129 9.40 15.22 -0.90
CA PHE A 129 9.17 16.44 -0.13
C PHE A 129 10.46 17.18 0.26
N GLN A 130 11.57 16.47 0.48
CA GLN A 130 12.87 17.10 0.75
C GLN A 130 13.41 17.92 -0.44
N SER A 131 12.97 17.59 -1.66
CA SER A 131 13.41 18.30 -2.87
C SER A 131 12.57 19.55 -3.20
N PHE A 132 11.42 19.74 -2.52
CA PHE A 132 10.51 20.84 -2.79
C PHE A 132 10.66 21.99 -1.81
N HIS A 133 10.56 23.20 -2.35
CA HIS A 133 10.42 24.42 -1.55
C HIS A 133 8.94 24.79 -1.46
N PHE A 134 8.32 24.46 -0.33
CA PHE A 134 6.92 24.79 -0.05
C PHE A 134 6.77 26.23 0.41
N GLN A 135 5.72 26.90 -0.07
CA GLN A 135 5.30 28.21 0.46
C GLN A 135 4.17 28.07 1.47
N SER A 136 3.39 26.99 1.36
CA SER A 136 2.25 26.77 2.24
C SER A 136 2.65 26.33 3.63
N ARG A 137 1.96 26.88 4.63
CA ARG A 137 2.15 26.49 6.03
C ARG A 137 1.86 25.01 6.24
N GLY A 138 0.81 24.48 5.60
CA GLY A 138 0.40 23.09 5.75
C GLY A 138 1.40 22.08 5.18
N PHE A 139 1.98 22.29 4.00
CA PHE A 139 3.02 21.37 3.50
C PHE A 139 4.33 21.50 4.25
N LEU A 140 4.68 22.69 4.78
CA LEU A 140 5.83 22.86 5.65
C LEU A 140 5.65 22.05 6.95
N ASP A 141 4.53 22.23 7.65
CA ASP A 141 4.21 21.48 8.87
C ASP A 141 4.12 19.96 8.58
N PHE A 142 3.51 19.56 7.45
CA PHE A 142 3.41 18.15 7.07
C PHE A 142 4.77 17.53 6.72
N ARG A 143 5.65 18.25 6.02
CA ARG A 143 7.02 17.78 5.73
C ARG A 143 7.79 17.54 7.02
N ASP A 144 7.71 18.49 7.96
CA ASP A 144 8.43 18.38 9.23
C ASP A 144 7.89 17.18 10.04
N TYR A 145 6.57 17.03 10.11
CA TYR A 145 5.93 15.86 10.72
C TYR A 145 6.33 14.54 10.04
N LEU A 146 6.31 14.48 8.70
CA LEU A 146 6.65 13.29 7.94
C LEU A 146 8.11 12.90 8.17
N SER A 147 9.00 13.88 8.20
CA SER A 147 10.42 13.68 8.52
C SER A 147 10.61 13.15 9.94
N GLU A 148 9.88 13.68 10.93
CA GLU A 148 9.92 13.15 12.30
C GLU A 148 9.37 11.73 12.38
N TYR A 149 8.27 11.44 11.68
CA TYR A 149 7.63 10.12 11.66
C TYR A 149 8.55 9.05 11.09
N ILE A 150 9.23 9.29 9.96
CA ILE A 150 10.11 8.28 9.36
C ILE A 150 11.36 7.99 10.21
N HIS A 151 11.77 8.93 11.06
CA HIS A 151 12.88 8.76 12.00
C HIS A 151 12.41 8.30 13.39
N SER A 152 11.10 8.10 13.57
CA SER A 152 10.56 7.56 14.80
C SER A 152 10.89 6.07 14.94
N GLU A 153 11.10 5.62 16.16
CA GLU A 153 11.40 4.21 16.46
C GLU A 153 10.31 3.26 15.92
N PRO A 154 9.00 3.54 16.07
CA PRO A 154 7.96 2.66 15.54
C PRO A 154 8.05 2.45 14.01
N PHE A 155 8.28 3.51 13.25
CA PHE A 155 8.39 3.40 11.79
C PHE A 155 9.68 2.69 11.36
N MET A 156 10.81 3.02 11.99
CA MET A 156 12.10 2.40 11.67
C MET A 156 12.09 0.90 11.98
N THR A 157 11.48 0.49 13.09
CA THR A 157 11.31 -0.92 13.45
C THR A 157 10.40 -1.62 12.44
N LEU A 158 9.24 -1.04 12.11
CA LEU A 158 8.31 -1.57 11.10
C LEU A 158 8.99 -1.79 9.74
N ASP A 159 9.68 -0.78 9.20
CA ASP A 159 10.34 -0.84 7.89
C ASP A 159 11.47 -1.87 7.87
N LYS A 160 12.29 -1.89 8.93
CA LYS A 160 13.40 -2.84 9.06
C LYS A 160 12.91 -4.29 9.17
N GLU A 161 11.92 -4.54 10.01
CA GLU A 161 11.33 -5.88 10.18
C GLU A 161 10.66 -6.34 8.89
N THR A 162 9.92 -5.46 8.21
CA THR A 162 9.30 -5.72 6.90
C THR A 162 10.35 -6.18 5.88
N LYS A 163 11.44 -5.42 5.74
CA LYS A 163 12.53 -5.74 4.80
C LYS A 163 13.23 -7.06 5.17
N THR A 164 13.41 -7.31 6.47
CA THR A 164 14.02 -8.55 6.98
C THR A 164 13.15 -9.76 6.61
N LEU A 165 11.84 -9.70 6.88
CA LEU A 165 10.91 -10.79 6.53
C LEU A 165 10.83 -11.05 5.02
N ILE A 166 10.81 -10.00 4.20
CA ILE A 166 10.83 -10.15 2.72
C ILE A 166 12.11 -10.86 2.29
N ASN A 167 13.26 -10.46 2.84
CA ASN A 167 14.54 -11.09 2.54
C ASN A 167 14.58 -12.55 3.01
N ASP A 168 14.15 -12.84 4.23
CA ASP A 168 14.10 -14.20 4.78
C ASP A 168 13.20 -15.11 3.94
N LEU A 169 12.01 -14.64 3.58
CA LEU A 169 11.09 -15.38 2.71
C LEU A 169 11.67 -15.60 1.29
N SER A 170 12.48 -14.67 0.78
CA SER A 170 13.15 -14.84 -0.52
C SER A 170 14.20 -15.96 -0.53
N THR A 171 14.71 -16.35 0.65
CA THR A 171 15.65 -17.47 0.79
C THR A 171 14.96 -18.85 0.80
N VAL A 172 13.62 -18.88 0.93
CA VAL A 172 12.86 -20.11 1.03
C VAL A 172 12.84 -20.84 -0.31
N GLN A 173 13.62 -21.92 -0.40
CA GLN A 173 13.68 -22.79 -1.56
C GLN A 173 13.16 -24.19 -1.20
N TYR A 174 12.23 -24.70 -2.00
CA TYR A 174 11.58 -25.99 -1.74
C TYR A 174 11.24 -26.72 -3.02
N CYS A 175 11.24 -28.04 -2.94
CA CYS A 175 10.84 -28.94 -4.00
C CYS A 175 9.44 -29.47 -3.71
N ILE A 176 8.58 -29.47 -4.73
CA ILE A 176 7.24 -30.05 -4.67
C ILE A 176 7.26 -31.37 -5.44
N HIS A 177 6.80 -32.44 -4.81
CA HIS A 177 6.57 -33.72 -5.46
C HIS A 177 5.08 -34.06 -5.38
N ILE A 178 4.43 -34.14 -6.54
CA ILE A 178 3.01 -34.43 -6.67
C ILE A 178 2.87 -35.84 -7.25
N ASP A 179 2.24 -36.73 -6.48
CA ASP A 179 1.92 -38.11 -6.87
C ASP A 179 0.42 -38.35 -6.67
N GLY A 180 -0.35 -38.25 -7.75
CA GLY A 180 -1.81 -38.27 -7.70
C GLY A 180 -2.37 -37.16 -6.79
N SER A 181 -3.06 -37.54 -5.72
CA SER A 181 -3.59 -36.62 -4.69
C SER A 181 -2.60 -36.30 -3.57
N ARG A 182 -1.41 -36.91 -3.58
CA ARG A 182 -0.42 -36.74 -2.52
C ARG A 182 0.57 -35.65 -2.90
N VAL A 183 0.63 -34.60 -2.07
CA VAL A 183 1.65 -33.56 -2.16
C VAL A 183 2.71 -33.79 -1.09
N LYS A 184 3.97 -33.80 -1.49
CA LYS A 184 5.13 -33.76 -0.59
C LYS A 184 5.92 -32.51 -0.88
N VAL A 185 6.33 -31.81 0.17
CA VAL A 185 7.26 -30.68 0.08
C VAL A 185 8.52 -31.07 0.84
N ARG A 186 9.68 -30.80 0.25
CA ARG A 186 10.99 -30.95 0.91
C ARG A 186 11.83 -29.70 0.66
N ARG A 187 12.85 -29.49 1.49
CA ARG A 187 13.83 -28.43 1.24
C ARG A 187 14.58 -28.71 -0.06
N TYR A 188 14.92 -27.65 -0.77
CA TYR A 188 15.87 -27.74 -1.88
C TYR A 188 17.26 -28.02 -1.32
N GLU A 189 17.93 -29.04 -1.83
CA GLU A 189 19.23 -29.54 -1.34
C GLU A 189 20.33 -29.31 -2.39
N SER A 190 20.26 -28.17 -3.10
CA SER A 190 21.17 -27.86 -4.22
C SER A 190 21.20 -28.98 -5.27
N GLU A 191 20.03 -29.60 -5.54
CA GLU A 191 19.93 -30.64 -6.54
C GLU A 191 20.42 -30.13 -7.90
N ILE A 192 21.22 -30.96 -8.58
CA ILE A 192 21.84 -30.62 -9.86
C ILE A 192 20.74 -30.26 -10.87
N ASP A 193 20.84 -29.06 -11.45
CA ASP A 193 19.98 -28.64 -12.55
C ASP A 193 20.40 -29.35 -13.84
N TYR A 194 19.82 -30.53 -14.07
CA TYR A 194 20.04 -31.30 -15.30
C TYR A 194 19.53 -30.59 -16.56
N SER A 195 18.81 -29.47 -16.45
CA SER A 195 18.31 -28.74 -17.62
C SER A 195 19.45 -28.36 -18.57
N THR A 196 20.61 -27.99 -18.04
CA THR A 196 21.78 -27.65 -18.86
C THR A 196 22.34 -28.86 -19.60
N GLU A 197 22.36 -30.03 -18.97
CA GLU A 197 22.86 -31.28 -19.57
C GLU A 197 21.87 -31.86 -20.59
N VAL A 198 20.58 -31.75 -20.31
CA VAL A 198 19.49 -32.07 -21.25
C VAL A 198 19.54 -31.13 -22.45
N GLU A 199 19.61 -29.82 -22.24
CA GLU A 199 19.72 -28.84 -23.34
C GLU A 199 20.92 -29.14 -24.24
N LYS A 200 22.09 -29.42 -23.67
CA LYS A 200 23.29 -29.79 -24.42
C LYS A 200 23.12 -31.09 -25.21
N THR A 201 22.42 -32.08 -24.65
CA THR A 201 22.14 -33.35 -25.34
C THR A 201 21.20 -33.16 -26.54
N PHE A 202 20.24 -32.25 -26.42
CA PHE A 202 19.23 -31.96 -27.45
C PHE A 202 19.56 -30.77 -28.36
N GLU A 203 20.72 -30.12 -28.17
CA GLU A 203 21.16 -28.95 -28.93
C GLU A 203 21.18 -29.22 -30.44
N LYS A 204 21.62 -30.42 -30.86
CA LYS A 204 21.62 -30.88 -32.26
C LYS A 204 20.25 -31.02 -32.90
N PHE A 205 19.17 -30.99 -32.10
CA PHE A 205 17.78 -31.08 -32.56
C PHE A 205 17.03 -29.75 -32.47
N LYS A 206 17.68 -28.67 -31.99
CA LYS A 206 17.06 -27.36 -31.81
C LYS A 206 16.88 -26.67 -33.18
N GLN A 207 15.70 -26.81 -33.79
CA GLN A 207 15.37 -26.20 -35.08
C GLN A 207 14.63 -24.86 -34.88
N GLY A 208 15.34 -23.74 -35.11
CA GLY A 208 14.76 -22.39 -35.10
C GLY A 208 14.27 -21.90 -33.73
N ALA A 209 13.59 -20.76 -33.71
CA ALA A 209 12.94 -20.25 -32.50
C ALA A 209 11.68 -21.07 -32.21
N VAL A 210 11.71 -21.88 -31.15
CA VAL A 210 10.57 -22.69 -30.70
C VAL A 210 9.63 -21.82 -29.86
N LYS A 211 8.32 -22.11 -29.92
CA LYS A 211 7.31 -21.47 -29.08
C LYS A 211 7.67 -21.67 -27.60
N ASP A 212 7.65 -20.57 -26.84
CA ASP A 212 7.81 -20.63 -25.39
C ASP A 212 6.58 -21.28 -24.77
N TYR A 213 6.79 -22.40 -24.06
CA TYR A 213 5.75 -23.13 -23.34
C TYR A 213 5.76 -22.81 -21.84
N LYS A 214 6.58 -21.84 -21.39
CA LYS A 214 6.54 -21.36 -20.01
C LYS A 214 5.12 -20.87 -19.72
N ILE A 215 4.48 -21.55 -18.79
CA ILE A 215 3.17 -21.15 -18.29
C ILE A 215 3.39 -19.86 -17.52
N GLN A 216 2.75 -18.78 -17.94
CA GLN A 216 2.61 -17.61 -17.10
C GLN A 216 1.72 -18.00 -15.93
N TYR A 217 2.32 -18.11 -14.74
CA TYR A 217 1.57 -18.33 -13.52
C TYR A 217 0.56 -17.20 -13.36
N ARG A 218 -0.72 -17.56 -13.29
CA ARG A 218 -1.77 -16.58 -13.04
C ARG A 218 -1.55 -15.98 -11.66
N THR A 219 -1.49 -14.67 -11.60
CA THR A 219 -1.42 -13.91 -10.34
C THR A 219 -2.84 -13.72 -9.79
N ASP A 220 -3.64 -14.78 -9.82
CA ASP A 220 -5.00 -14.72 -9.31
C ASP A 220 -4.95 -14.48 -7.79
N VAL A 221 -5.88 -13.66 -7.31
CA VAL A 221 -5.89 -13.11 -5.96
C VAL A 221 -6.28 -14.16 -4.89
N GLY A 222 -6.61 -15.38 -5.32
CA GLY A 222 -7.00 -16.51 -4.47
C GLY A 222 -6.02 -17.68 -4.56
N MET A 223 -6.03 -18.50 -3.51
CA MET A 223 -5.24 -19.72 -3.42
C MET A 223 -6.19 -20.92 -3.46
N ASN A 224 -5.90 -21.93 -4.27
CA ASN A 224 -6.66 -23.17 -4.26
C ASN A 224 -6.20 -24.08 -3.08
N HIS A 225 -6.98 -25.14 -2.81
CA HIS A 225 -6.69 -26.04 -1.68
C HIS A 225 -5.34 -26.77 -1.79
N VAL A 226 -4.82 -27.01 -3.00
CA VAL A 226 -3.51 -27.65 -3.20
C VAL A 226 -2.38 -26.67 -2.91
N GLU A 227 -2.48 -25.44 -3.41
CA GLU A 227 -1.52 -24.36 -3.12
C GLU A 227 -1.47 -24.05 -1.62
N ALA A 228 -2.63 -24.06 -0.95
CA ALA A 228 -2.71 -23.89 0.50
C ALA A 228 -2.01 -25.02 1.26
N GLN A 229 -2.23 -26.28 0.84
CA GLN A 229 -1.52 -27.43 1.42
C GLN A 229 -0.02 -27.36 1.20
N ILE A 230 0.43 -26.91 0.02
CA ILE A 230 1.86 -26.70 -0.24
C ILE A 230 2.40 -25.66 0.74
N LEU A 231 1.73 -24.51 0.88
CA LEU A 231 2.18 -23.45 1.78
C LEU A 231 2.20 -23.87 3.25
N ASP A 232 1.22 -24.67 3.69
CA ASP A 232 1.21 -25.28 5.03
C ASP A 232 2.41 -26.22 5.26
N LEU A 233 2.80 -26.99 4.24
CA LEU A 233 3.97 -27.86 4.31
C LEU A 233 5.28 -27.05 4.27
N VAL A 234 5.35 -25.99 3.48
CA VAL A 234 6.48 -25.05 3.47
C VAL A 234 6.64 -24.40 4.84
N ALA A 235 5.55 -23.94 5.46
CA ALA A 235 5.58 -23.36 6.80
C ALA A 235 6.15 -24.33 7.85
N LYS A 236 5.86 -25.64 7.72
CA LYS A 236 6.45 -26.68 8.59
C LYS A 236 7.93 -26.94 8.31
N LEU A 237 8.41 -26.69 7.08
CA LEU A 237 9.82 -26.81 6.71
C LEU A 237 10.64 -25.60 7.12
N PHE A 238 10.03 -24.42 7.30
CA PHE A 238 10.71 -23.19 7.67
C PHE A 238 10.04 -22.54 8.90
N PRO A 239 9.96 -23.25 10.04
CA PRO A 239 9.12 -22.83 11.16
C PRO A 239 9.51 -21.48 11.74
N GLU A 240 10.82 -21.18 11.82
CA GLU A 240 11.32 -19.91 12.37
C GLU A 240 10.82 -18.69 11.57
N ILE A 241 10.93 -18.73 10.23
CA ILE A 241 10.52 -17.63 9.35
C ILE A 241 9.00 -17.41 9.45
N PHE A 242 8.23 -18.49 9.43
CA PHE A 242 6.77 -18.41 9.49
C PHE A 242 6.26 -18.05 10.90
N HIS A 243 7.00 -18.39 11.96
CA HIS A 243 6.70 -17.93 13.31
C HIS A 243 6.97 -16.43 13.47
N HIS A 244 8.10 -15.95 12.95
CA HIS A 244 8.41 -14.52 12.93
C HIS A 244 7.34 -13.73 12.14
N LEU A 245 6.89 -14.25 10.98
CA LEU A 245 5.79 -13.65 10.22
C LEU A 245 4.48 -13.62 11.01
N ASP A 246 4.18 -14.65 11.79
CA ASP A 246 2.98 -14.73 12.63
C ASP A 246 2.96 -13.67 13.74
N GLN A 247 4.09 -13.51 14.42
CA GLN A 247 4.29 -12.47 15.44
C GLN A 247 4.18 -11.08 14.82
N TYR A 248 4.91 -10.85 13.73
CA TYR A 248 4.89 -9.59 12.99
C TYR A 248 3.47 -9.17 12.57
N CYS A 249 2.65 -10.08 12.04
CA CYS A 249 1.27 -9.78 11.68
C CYS A 249 0.40 -9.42 12.89
N THR A 250 0.68 -10.00 14.06
CA THR A 250 -0.09 -9.75 15.29
C THR A 250 0.28 -8.39 15.88
N ASP A 251 1.58 -8.07 15.89
CA ASP A 251 2.11 -6.85 16.53
C ASP A 251 1.81 -5.59 15.70
N ASN A 252 1.75 -5.72 14.38
CA ASN A 252 1.64 -4.58 13.46
C ASN A 252 0.23 -4.34 12.91
N THR A 253 -0.83 -4.88 13.52
CA THR A 253 -2.22 -4.73 13.02
C THR A 253 -2.66 -3.27 12.80
N GLN A 254 -2.09 -2.33 13.55
CA GLN A 254 -2.32 -0.88 13.44
C GLN A 254 -1.12 -0.13 12.83
N PHE A 255 -0.49 -0.69 11.79
CA PHE A 255 0.71 -0.11 11.17
C PHE A 255 0.49 1.27 10.49
N LEU A 256 -0.76 1.63 10.16
CA LEU A 256 -1.06 2.89 9.48
C LEU A 256 -1.15 4.04 10.48
N ASP A 257 -0.37 5.09 10.25
CA ASP A 257 -0.49 6.32 11.02
C ASP A 257 -1.76 7.11 10.66
N GLU A 258 -2.45 7.62 11.68
CA GLU A 258 -3.73 8.32 11.52
C GLU A 258 -3.61 9.70 10.85
N LYS A 259 -2.50 10.41 11.03
CA LYS A 259 -2.25 11.69 10.34
C LYS A 259 -1.91 11.46 8.87
N ILE A 260 -1.20 10.39 8.55
CA ILE A 260 -0.93 9.98 7.16
C ILE A 260 -2.22 9.54 6.45
N LYS A 261 -3.07 8.73 7.11
CA LYS A 261 -4.40 8.36 6.58
C LYS A 261 -5.29 9.58 6.37
N ARG A 262 -5.22 10.56 7.27
CA ARG A 262 -5.96 11.82 7.15
C ARG A 262 -5.46 12.65 5.97
N PHE A 263 -4.15 12.83 5.85
CA PHE A 263 -3.53 13.52 4.72
C PHE A 263 -3.90 12.88 3.38
N GLU A 264 -3.97 11.54 3.31
CA GLU A 264 -4.31 10.86 2.07
C GLU A 264 -5.77 11.05 1.64
N ARG A 265 -6.68 11.18 2.62
CA ARG A 265 -8.10 11.43 2.38
C ARG A 265 -8.38 12.88 1.97
N GLU A 266 -7.64 13.81 2.56
CA GLU A 266 -7.77 15.26 2.39
C GLU A 266 -7.11 15.77 1.10
#